data_AF-A0A0S4LM51-F1
#
_entry.id   AF-A0A0S4LM51-F1
#
_cell.length_a   1.000
_cell.length_b   1.000
_cell.length_c   1.000
_cell.angle_alpha   90.00
_cell.angle_beta   90.00
_cell.angle_gamma   90.00
#
_symmetry.space_group_name_H-M   'P 1'
#
loop_
_entity.id
_entity.type
_entity.pdbx_description
1 polymer ?
#
loop_
_entity_poly.entity_id
_entity_poly.type
_entity_poly.pdbx_seq_one_letter_code
_entity_poly.pdbx_strand_id
1 'polypeptide(L)'
;MPETNFLRLSEATFQPNATLAPSPQALTKKTTAILWNPTLINSSASVPETEAPFPICPQTEPTDTVIYRDGKDPSKTFLLQRYRLRDSQGRYEIAIKLEADSLWSMTFGLAPYPAPEVAETARTSQPLPHKTTWSLRYVMAGTTMEKEFQAFAVTPDPNGTVIEFRLTLAERDAVLRAFGKDESQARLVVMRQIDVCIPTPPKPGGGSPPPIPFNLFVQRRKTVALDTATIQPLILSSTMRRVQP
;
A
#
# COMPACT_ATOMS: atom_id res chain seq x y z
N MET A 1 7.78 -45.68 -3.39
CA MET A 1 7.61 -44.29 -2.92
C MET A 1 8.40 -43.41 -3.87
N PRO A 2 7.79 -42.44 -4.57
CA PRO A 2 8.55 -41.63 -5.53
C PRO A 2 9.25 -40.48 -4.80
N GLU A 3 10.56 -40.40 -5.01
CA GLU A 3 11.44 -39.34 -4.52
C GLU A 3 11.17 -38.03 -5.29
N THR A 4 10.86 -36.97 -4.55
CA THR A 4 10.69 -35.63 -5.07
C THR A 4 12.05 -35.02 -5.40
N ASN A 5 12.40 -34.98 -6.69
CA ASN A 5 13.58 -34.29 -7.18
C ASN A 5 13.38 -32.76 -7.10
N PHE A 6 14.15 -32.11 -6.23
CA PHE A 6 14.29 -30.65 -6.21
C PHE A 6 15.35 -30.21 -7.22
N LEU A 7 14.94 -29.50 -8.27
CA LEU A 7 15.87 -28.79 -9.14
C LEU A 7 16.39 -27.55 -8.41
N ARG A 8 17.64 -27.64 -7.94
CA ARG A 8 18.42 -26.55 -7.36
C ARG A 8 19.08 -25.76 -8.49
N LEU A 9 18.61 -24.54 -8.77
CA LEU A 9 19.34 -23.61 -9.65
C LEU A 9 20.48 -22.97 -8.86
N SER A 10 21.69 -23.11 -9.39
CA SER A 10 22.96 -22.66 -8.85
C SER A 10 23.17 -21.15 -8.95
N GLU A 11 23.68 -20.60 -7.84
CA GLU A 11 24.61 -19.46 -7.66
C GLU A 11 24.68 -18.37 -8.75
N ALA A 12 24.10 -17.21 -8.44
CA ALA A 12 24.56 -15.91 -8.95
C ALA A 12 25.19 -15.14 -7.78
N THR A 13 26.51 -14.94 -7.83
CA THR A 13 27.27 -14.15 -6.85
C THR A 13 27.16 -12.67 -7.20
N PHE A 14 26.72 -11.85 -6.25
CA PHE A 14 26.70 -10.38 -6.37
C PHE A 14 27.79 -9.80 -5.45
N GLN A 15 28.74 -9.06 -6.01
CA GLN A 15 29.69 -8.25 -5.23
C GLN A 15 29.22 -6.79 -5.23
N PRO A 16 29.19 -6.12 -4.06
CA PRO A 16 28.97 -4.68 -3.99
C PRO A 16 30.29 -3.99 -4.36
N ASN A 17 30.34 -3.30 -5.50
CA ASN A 17 31.44 -2.37 -5.76
C ASN A 17 30.98 -0.93 -5.51
N ALA A 18 31.85 -0.22 -4.82
CA ALA A 18 31.58 0.99 -4.07
C ALA A 18 31.47 2.27 -4.92
N THR A 19 30.79 3.25 -4.31
CA THR A 19 30.97 4.71 -4.44
C THR A 19 30.70 5.36 -5.80
N LEU A 20 29.49 5.92 -5.93
CA LEU A 20 29.27 7.17 -6.67
C LEU A 20 28.37 8.09 -5.81
N ALA A 21 28.80 9.33 -5.68
CA ALA A 21 28.20 10.39 -4.86
C ALA A 21 26.71 10.66 -5.17
N PRO A 22 25.94 11.22 -4.22
CA PRO A 22 24.53 11.54 -4.45
C PRO A 22 24.39 12.69 -5.45
N SER A 23 23.84 12.40 -6.63
CA SER A 23 23.37 13.42 -7.57
C SER A 23 21.98 13.91 -7.12
N PRO A 24 21.75 15.23 -6.92
CA PRO A 24 20.46 15.75 -6.50
C PRO A 24 19.60 15.99 -7.74
N GLN A 25 18.77 15.02 -8.13
CA GLN A 25 17.74 15.26 -9.12
C GLN A 25 16.35 14.95 -8.56
N ALA A 26 15.68 16.06 -8.24
CA ALA A 26 14.25 16.31 -8.26
C ALA A 26 13.34 15.09 -8.03
N LEU A 27 12.99 14.90 -6.75
CA LEU A 27 11.81 14.17 -6.34
C LEU A 27 10.56 14.90 -6.86
N THR A 28 10.17 14.67 -8.11
CA THR A 28 8.83 15.07 -8.56
C THR A 28 7.82 14.23 -7.79
N LYS A 29 7.27 14.82 -6.72
CA LYS A 29 6.12 14.32 -5.96
C LYS A 29 4.94 14.18 -6.94
N LYS A 30 4.82 13.04 -7.60
CA LYS A 30 3.56 12.65 -8.24
C LYS A 30 2.63 12.21 -7.12
N THR A 31 1.89 13.17 -6.59
CA THR A 31 0.67 12.93 -5.82
C THR A 31 -0.28 12.13 -6.71
N THR A 32 -0.33 10.81 -6.49
CA THR A 32 -1.30 9.94 -7.16
C THR A 32 -2.70 10.42 -6.80
N ALA A 33 -3.48 10.75 -7.84
CA ALA A 33 -4.82 11.29 -7.70
C ALA A 33 -5.73 10.31 -6.95
N ILE A 34 -6.18 10.76 -5.78
CA ILE A 34 -7.21 10.13 -4.97
C ILE A 34 -8.53 10.33 -5.72
N LEU A 35 -9.18 9.26 -6.16
CA LEU A 35 -10.54 9.37 -6.70
C LEU A 35 -11.49 9.59 -5.52
N TRP A 36 -11.68 10.86 -5.17
CA TRP A 36 -12.66 11.31 -4.19
C TRP A 36 -14.06 11.09 -4.75
N ASN A 37 -14.84 10.20 -4.14
CA ASN A 37 -16.28 10.18 -4.38
C ASN A 37 -17.01 10.89 -3.22
N PRO A 38 -17.39 12.17 -3.36
CA PRO A 38 -18.07 12.94 -2.31
C PRO A 38 -19.48 12.42 -1.97
N THR A 39 -20.03 11.48 -2.73
CA THR A 39 -21.47 11.12 -2.65
C THR A 39 -21.83 10.08 -1.58
N LEU A 40 -20.87 9.57 -0.80
CA LEU A 40 -21.16 8.75 0.38
C LEU A 40 -21.05 9.56 1.68
N ILE A 41 -21.62 10.76 1.69
CA ILE A 41 -21.98 11.44 2.94
C ILE A 41 -23.27 10.77 3.42
N ASN A 42 -23.14 9.71 4.23
CA ASN A 42 -24.30 9.26 4.98
C ASN A 42 -24.55 10.33 6.04
N SER A 43 -25.49 11.21 5.77
CA SER A 43 -25.93 12.29 6.67
C SER A 43 -26.37 11.69 8.00
N SER A 44 -25.48 11.68 8.99
CA SER A 44 -25.83 11.50 10.40
C SER A 44 -25.39 12.75 11.16
N ALA A 45 -26.21 13.14 12.12
CA ALA A 45 -26.07 14.36 12.91
C ALA A 45 -24.64 14.59 13.40
N SER A 46 -24.25 15.85 13.57
CA SER A 46 -22.99 16.20 14.21
C SER A 46 -22.95 15.64 15.63
N VAL A 47 -21.93 14.85 15.95
CA VAL A 47 -21.77 14.20 17.25
C VAL A 47 -20.66 14.91 18.05
N PRO A 48 -20.81 15.10 19.37
CA PRO A 48 -19.72 15.54 20.24
C PRO A 48 -18.51 14.60 20.19
N GLU A 49 -17.30 15.13 20.40
CA GLU A 49 -16.05 14.34 20.44
C GLU A 49 -16.16 13.08 21.32
N THR A 50 -16.70 13.25 22.53
CA THR A 50 -16.83 12.19 23.55
C THR A 50 -17.81 11.08 23.18
N GLU A 51 -18.65 11.30 22.18
CA GLU A 51 -19.66 10.36 21.71
C GLU A 51 -19.32 9.78 20.33
N ALA A 52 -18.15 10.11 19.78
CA ALA A 52 -17.74 9.65 18.46
C ALA A 52 -17.67 8.11 18.40
N PRO A 53 -18.39 7.47 17.46
CA PRO A 53 -18.39 6.00 17.33
C PRO A 53 -17.14 5.45 16.62
N PHE A 54 -16.34 6.31 15.99
CA PHE A 54 -15.13 5.96 15.26
C PHE A 54 -13.96 6.87 15.66
N PRO A 55 -12.71 6.45 15.39
CA PRO A 55 -11.55 7.30 15.59
C PRO A 55 -11.68 8.63 14.87
N ILE A 56 -11.26 9.68 15.55
CA ILE A 56 -11.38 11.07 15.14
C ILE A 56 -10.13 11.47 14.38
N CYS A 57 -10.32 11.94 13.15
CA CYS A 57 -9.29 12.58 12.36
C CYS A 57 -9.14 14.04 12.80
N PRO A 58 -7.93 14.55 13.03
CA PRO A 58 -7.72 15.95 13.39
C PRO A 58 -7.95 16.91 12.21
N GLN A 59 -8.10 16.39 10.99
CA GLN A 59 -8.25 17.15 9.76
C GLN A 59 -9.53 16.76 9.02
N THR A 60 -10.06 17.68 8.21
CA THR A 60 -11.23 17.40 7.34
C THR A 60 -10.93 16.36 6.28
N GLU A 61 -9.65 16.20 5.93
CA GLU A 61 -9.19 15.20 4.99
C GLU A 61 -8.38 14.10 5.71
N PRO A 62 -8.92 12.87 5.82
CA PRO A 62 -8.17 11.75 6.37
C PRO A 62 -7.01 11.34 5.45
N THR A 63 -5.81 11.28 6.01
CA THR A 63 -4.59 10.81 5.34
C THR A 63 -3.87 9.77 6.21
N ASP A 64 -2.77 9.21 5.73
CA ASP A 64 -1.93 8.30 6.51
C ASP A 64 -0.73 8.99 7.18
N THR A 65 -0.68 10.32 7.09
CA THR A 65 0.33 11.17 7.72
C THR A 65 -0.21 11.86 8.98
N VAL A 66 -1.42 11.51 9.41
CA VAL A 66 -2.09 12.09 10.58
C VAL A 66 -2.34 11.02 11.64
N ILE A 67 -2.37 11.47 12.89
CA ILE A 67 -2.71 10.65 14.05
C ILE A 67 -4.19 10.81 14.35
N TYR A 68 -4.89 9.68 14.43
CA TYR A 68 -6.29 9.61 14.82
C TYR A 68 -6.38 9.38 16.32
N ARG A 69 -7.48 9.79 16.95
CA ARG A 69 -7.68 9.64 18.40
C ARG A 69 -9.01 8.98 18.70
N ASP A 70 -9.09 8.27 19.81
CA ASP A 70 -10.39 7.82 20.32
C ASP A 70 -11.14 9.01 20.94
N GLY A 71 -12.43 9.13 20.63
CA GLY A 71 -13.25 10.23 21.16
C GLY A 71 -13.53 10.12 22.66
N LYS A 72 -13.62 8.90 23.19
CA LYS A 72 -13.86 8.64 24.62
C LYS A 72 -12.58 8.67 25.43
N ASP A 73 -11.45 8.34 24.81
CA ASP A 73 -10.15 8.23 25.46
C ASP A 73 -9.04 8.87 24.59
N PRO A 74 -8.76 10.17 24.75
CA PRO A 74 -7.77 10.88 23.94
C PRO A 74 -6.33 10.34 24.06
N SER A 75 -6.04 9.51 25.07
CA SER A 75 -4.74 8.85 25.21
C SER A 75 -4.55 7.72 24.19
N LYS A 76 -5.65 7.15 23.67
CA LYS A 76 -5.63 6.15 22.60
C LYS A 76 -5.48 6.83 21.25
N THR A 77 -4.35 6.54 20.62
CA THR A 77 -3.99 7.06 19.31
C THR A 77 -3.93 5.94 18.28
N PHE A 78 -4.35 6.24 17.06
CA PHE A 78 -4.33 5.30 15.95
C PHE A 78 -3.61 5.89 14.74
N LEU A 79 -3.02 5.01 13.93
CA LEU A 79 -2.36 5.36 12.67
C LEU A 79 -2.87 4.49 11.51
N LEU A 80 -3.02 5.09 10.34
CA LEU A 80 -3.32 4.34 9.12
C LEU A 80 -2.02 3.78 8.54
N GLN A 81 -1.87 2.45 8.59
CA GLN A 81 -0.62 1.78 8.18
C GLN A 81 -0.37 1.88 6.68
N ARG A 82 0.87 2.18 6.28
CA ARG A 82 1.35 1.85 4.92
C ARG A 82 1.86 0.43 4.93
N TYR A 83 2.09 -0.07 3.72
CA TYR A 83 2.72 -1.35 3.52
C TYR A 83 3.99 -1.14 2.71
N ARG A 84 4.94 -2.05 2.86
CA ARG A 84 6.12 -2.13 2.03
C ARG A 84 6.42 -3.58 1.73
N LEU A 85 7.05 -3.84 0.59
CA LEU A 85 7.60 -5.16 0.33
C LEU A 85 8.58 -5.53 1.44
N ARG A 86 8.47 -6.76 1.93
CA ARG A 86 9.45 -7.32 2.85
C ARG A 86 10.74 -7.57 2.12
N ASP A 87 11.82 -7.35 2.83
CA ASP A 87 13.17 -7.66 2.40
C ASP A 87 13.72 -8.72 3.33
N SER A 88 14.24 -9.79 2.74
CA SER A 88 15.02 -10.81 3.42
C SER A 88 16.38 -10.93 2.72
N GLN A 89 17.43 -10.53 3.45
CA GLN A 89 18.82 -10.61 2.99
C GLN A 89 19.13 -9.81 1.70
N GLY A 90 18.52 -8.63 1.55
CA GLY A 90 18.71 -7.78 0.37
C GLY A 90 17.90 -8.23 -0.84
N ARG A 91 16.86 -9.05 -0.62
CA ARG A 91 15.94 -9.54 -1.65
C ARG A 91 14.51 -9.34 -1.20
N TYR A 92 13.71 -8.75 -2.07
CA TYR A 92 12.27 -8.67 -1.81
C TYR A 92 11.65 -10.06 -1.75
N GLU A 93 10.74 -10.25 -0.80
CA GLU A 93 9.96 -11.47 -0.68
C GLU A 93 8.88 -11.53 -1.76
N ILE A 94 9.30 -11.92 -2.96
CA ILE A 94 8.44 -12.18 -4.11
C ILE A 94 8.69 -13.61 -4.55
N ALA A 95 7.65 -14.43 -4.62
CA ALA A 95 7.77 -15.80 -5.10
C ALA A 95 6.84 -16.03 -6.28
N ILE A 96 7.28 -16.90 -7.20
CA ILE A 96 6.52 -17.29 -8.38
C ILE A 96 6.56 -18.81 -8.45
N LYS A 97 5.39 -19.44 -8.50
CA LYS A 97 5.24 -20.89 -8.50
C LYS A 97 4.19 -21.33 -9.51
N LEU A 98 4.45 -22.42 -10.23
CA LEU A 98 3.43 -23.09 -11.03
C LEU A 98 2.56 -23.93 -10.10
N GLU A 99 1.27 -23.80 -10.25
CA GLU A 99 0.26 -24.49 -9.47
C GLU A 99 -0.33 -25.66 -10.25
N ALA A 100 -1.01 -26.57 -9.53
CA ALA A 100 -1.52 -27.81 -10.12
C ALA A 100 -2.57 -27.58 -11.24
N ASP A 101 -3.24 -26.42 -11.21
CA ASP A 101 -4.22 -25.95 -12.19
C ASP A 101 -3.58 -25.34 -13.45
N SER A 102 -2.26 -25.45 -13.62
CA SER A 102 -1.48 -24.82 -14.69
C SER A 102 -1.50 -23.29 -14.68
N LEU A 103 -1.95 -22.67 -13.59
CA LEU A 103 -1.80 -21.23 -13.35
C LEU A 103 -0.51 -20.96 -12.56
N TRP A 104 -0.02 -19.74 -12.70
CA TRP A 104 1.12 -19.24 -11.94
C TRP A 104 0.62 -18.45 -10.74
N SER A 105 1.04 -18.86 -9.56
CA SER A 105 0.91 -18.08 -8.33
C SER A 105 2.09 -17.13 -8.22
N MET A 106 1.81 -15.82 -8.13
CA MET A 106 2.79 -14.78 -7.83
C MET A 106 2.44 -14.18 -6.47
N THR A 107 3.33 -14.33 -5.49
CA THR A 107 3.11 -13.85 -4.13
C THR A 107 4.03 -12.71 -3.76
N PHE A 108 3.53 -11.79 -2.93
CA PHE A 108 4.30 -10.69 -2.37
C PHE A 108 4.16 -10.67 -0.85
N GLY A 109 5.28 -10.77 -0.15
CA GLY A 109 5.36 -10.56 1.30
C GLY A 109 5.41 -9.07 1.61
N LEU A 110 4.51 -8.60 2.45
CA LEU A 110 4.36 -7.19 2.83
C LEU A 110 4.43 -7.03 4.35
N ALA A 111 5.10 -5.98 4.79
CA ALA A 111 5.15 -5.59 6.19
C ALA A 111 4.48 -4.23 6.40
N PRO A 112 3.84 -4.00 7.57
CA PRO A 112 3.37 -2.67 7.93
C PRO A 112 4.56 -1.71 8.04
N TYR A 113 4.36 -0.49 7.57
CA TYR A 113 5.35 0.57 7.56
C TYR A 113 4.65 1.90 7.87
N PRO A 114 5.01 2.61 8.95
CA PRO A 114 4.42 3.91 9.24
C PRO A 114 4.92 4.96 8.25
N ALA A 115 4.14 6.02 8.03
CA ALA A 115 4.62 7.17 7.29
C ALA A 115 5.77 7.85 8.06
N PRO A 116 6.83 8.36 7.38
CA PRO A 116 7.96 8.99 8.05
C PRO A 116 7.55 10.15 8.98
N GLU A 117 6.50 10.88 8.61
CA GLU A 117 5.96 12.02 9.34
C GLU A 117 5.40 11.64 10.72
N VAL A 118 4.99 10.38 10.90
CA VAL A 118 4.38 9.87 12.13
C VAL A 118 5.21 8.76 12.79
N ALA A 119 6.43 8.53 12.33
CA ALA A 119 7.24 7.38 12.73
C ALA A 119 7.50 7.29 14.24
N GLU A 120 7.68 8.43 14.91
CA GLU A 120 7.90 8.46 16.36
C GLU A 120 6.62 8.11 17.12
N THR A 121 5.49 8.73 16.77
CA THR A 121 4.19 8.47 17.38
C THR A 121 3.66 7.08 17.05
N ALA A 122 4.10 6.49 15.93
CA ALA A 122 3.74 5.14 15.52
C ALA A 122 4.19 4.06 16.51
N ARG A 123 5.19 4.33 17.35
CA ARG A 123 5.67 3.38 18.37
C ARG A 123 4.65 3.11 19.48
N THR A 124 3.82 4.11 19.79
CA THR A 124 2.84 4.06 20.88
C THR A 124 1.39 4.01 20.38
N SER A 125 1.19 4.26 19.09
CA SER A 125 -0.13 4.26 18.44
C SER A 125 -0.54 2.86 17.98
N GLN A 126 -1.84 2.60 17.99
CA GLN A 126 -2.42 1.36 17.52
C GLN A 126 -2.70 1.41 16.00
N PRO A 127 -2.80 0.25 15.32
CA PRO A 127 -3.29 0.20 13.94
C PRO A 127 -4.72 0.74 13.87
N LEU A 128 -5.00 1.67 12.97
CA LEU A 128 -6.36 2.07 12.66
C LEU A 128 -7.10 0.89 11.97
N PRO A 129 -8.27 0.46 12.46
CA PRO A 129 -9.06 -0.58 11.79
C PRO A 129 -9.41 -0.16 10.36
N HIS A 130 -9.11 -1.01 9.38
CA HIS A 130 -9.35 -0.72 7.97
C HIS A 130 -9.55 -2.00 7.16
N LYS A 131 -10.23 -1.88 6.02
CA LYS A 131 -10.33 -2.96 5.02
C LYS A 131 -9.35 -2.70 3.89
N THR A 132 -8.68 -3.73 3.40
CA THR A 132 -7.73 -3.62 2.29
C THR A 132 -8.22 -4.32 1.04
N THR A 133 -7.90 -3.75 -0.11
CA THR A 133 -8.03 -4.37 -1.43
C THR A 133 -6.71 -4.19 -2.16
N TRP A 134 -6.25 -5.24 -2.83
CA TRP A 134 -4.92 -5.32 -3.40
C TRP A 134 -5.03 -5.59 -4.89
N SER A 135 -4.33 -4.80 -5.70
CA SER A 135 -4.29 -5.03 -7.13
C SER A 135 -2.91 -4.78 -7.73
N LEU A 136 -2.56 -5.58 -8.72
CA LEU A 136 -1.35 -5.44 -9.51
C LEU A 136 -1.71 -4.73 -10.82
N ARG A 137 -1.05 -3.61 -11.11
CA ARG A 137 -1.36 -2.75 -12.25
C ARG A 137 -0.13 -2.46 -13.08
N TYR A 138 -0.27 -2.44 -14.40
CA TYR A 138 0.78 -1.96 -15.31
C TYR A 138 0.18 -1.43 -16.62
N VAL A 139 0.92 -0.55 -17.29
CA VAL A 139 0.63 -0.06 -18.65
C VAL A 139 1.20 -1.04 -19.68
N MET A 140 0.35 -1.54 -20.57
CA MET A 140 0.79 -2.51 -21.59
C MET A 140 1.74 -1.84 -22.59
N ALA A 141 2.82 -2.55 -22.94
CA ALA A 141 3.86 -2.03 -23.83
C ALA A 141 3.29 -1.53 -25.17
N GLY A 142 3.70 -0.33 -25.59
CA GLY A 142 3.26 0.28 -26.85
C GLY A 142 1.83 0.81 -26.84
N THR A 143 1.17 0.86 -25.69
CA THR A 143 -0.20 1.36 -25.55
C THR A 143 -0.34 2.27 -24.33
N THR A 144 -1.48 2.96 -24.22
CA THR A 144 -1.89 3.67 -22.99
C THR A 144 -2.85 2.85 -22.14
N MET A 145 -3.08 1.59 -22.49
CA MET A 145 -4.03 0.72 -21.78
C MET A 145 -3.38 0.16 -20.53
N GLU A 146 -4.12 0.23 -19.43
CA GLU A 146 -3.70 -0.32 -18.15
C GLU A 146 -4.37 -1.68 -17.93
N LYS A 147 -3.56 -2.68 -17.54
CA LYS A 147 -4.04 -3.98 -17.09
C LYS A 147 -4.00 -4.05 -15.58
N GLU A 148 -5.08 -4.55 -14.99
CA GLU A 148 -5.23 -4.71 -13.54
C GLU A 148 -5.58 -6.15 -13.19
N PHE A 149 -4.92 -6.69 -12.17
CA PHE A 149 -5.20 -8.00 -11.59
C PHE A 149 -5.59 -7.79 -10.12
N GLN A 150 -6.75 -8.30 -9.72
CA GLN A 150 -7.12 -8.33 -8.31
C GLN A 150 -6.40 -9.47 -7.60
N ALA A 151 -6.04 -9.27 -6.34
CA ALA A 151 -5.48 -10.34 -5.52
C ALA A 151 -6.46 -11.50 -5.40
N PHE A 152 -5.95 -12.70 -5.62
CA PHE A 152 -6.67 -13.95 -5.47
C PHE A 152 -6.84 -14.32 -3.99
N ALA A 153 -5.77 -14.18 -3.21
CA ALA A 153 -5.78 -14.44 -1.77
C ALA A 153 -4.95 -13.41 -1.00
N VAL A 154 -5.34 -13.18 0.25
CA VAL A 154 -4.65 -12.31 1.19
C VAL A 154 -4.55 -13.06 2.52
N THR A 155 -3.34 -13.45 2.89
CA THR A 155 -3.08 -14.31 4.04
C THR A 155 -2.29 -13.54 5.09
N PRO A 156 -2.79 -13.45 6.35
CA PRO A 156 -2.03 -12.90 7.45
C PRO A 156 -0.76 -13.73 7.71
N ASP A 157 0.35 -13.05 7.99
CA ASP A 157 1.64 -13.65 8.30
C ASP A 157 2.24 -13.00 9.56
N PRO A 158 3.05 -13.69 10.38
CA PRO A 158 3.65 -13.10 11.57
C PRO A 158 4.42 -11.79 11.31
N ASN A 159 5.01 -11.66 10.12
CA ASN A 159 5.76 -10.47 9.71
C ASN A 159 4.92 -9.51 8.84
N GLY A 160 3.60 -9.71 8.73
CA GLY A 160 2.67 -8.83 8.02
C GLY A 160 1.61 -9.56 7.21
N THR A 161 1.66 -9.46 5.88
CA THR A 161 0.63 -10.00 4.99
C THR A 161 1.27 -10.54 3.73
N VAL A 162 0.81 -11.69 3.27
CA VAL A 162 1.18 -12.25 1.96
C VAL A 162 -0.02 -12.13 1.04
N ILE A 163 0.19 -11.48 -0.11
CA ILE A 163 -0.82 -11.40 -1.17
C ILE A 163 -0.46 -12.36 -2.29
N GLU A 164 -1.46 -12.98 -2.89
CA GLU A 164 -1.32 -13.92 -3.99
C GLU A 164 -2.11 -13.44 -5.22
N PHE A 165 -1.49 -13.52 -6.39
CA PHE A 165 -2.15 -13.35 -7.69
C PHE A 165 -2.06 -14.65 -8.49
N ARG A 166 -3.17 -15.03 -9.13
CA ARG A 166 -3.23 -16.17 -10.06
C ARG A 166 -3.19 -15.64 -11.48
N LEU A 167 -2.18 -16.05 -12.24
CA LEU A 167 -1.87 -15.53 -13.57
C LEU A 167 -1.75 -16.69 -14.56
N THR A 168 -2.17 -16.49 -15.80
CA THR A 168 -1.77 -17.38 -16.90
C THR A 168 -0.27 -17.24 -17.20
N LEU A 169 0.31 -18.17 -17.96
CA LEU A 169 1.71 -18.09 -18.40
C LEU A 169 2.02 -16.76 -19.12
N ALA A 170 1.14 -16.35 -20.04
CA ALA A 170 1.29 -15.11 -20.79
C ALA A 170 1.21 -13.87 -19.86
N GLU A 171 0.35 -13.90 -18.85
CA GLU A 171 0.20 -12.81 -17.89
C GLU A 171 1.38 -12.68 -16.94
N ARG A 172 1.90 -13.81 -16.44
CA ARG A 172 3.15 -13.84 -15.67
C ARG A 172 4.28 -13.18 -16.45
N ASP A 173 4.46 -13.56 -17.72
CA ASP A 173 5.53 -13.02 -18.55
C ASP A 173 5.35 -11.54 -18.86
N ALA A 174 4.11 -11.10 -19.04
CA ALA A 174 3.79 -9.69 -19.22
C ALA A 174 4.08 -8.87 -17.95
N VAL A 175 3.70 -9.37 -16.77
CA VAL A 175 3.98 -8.73 -15.47
C VAL A 175 5.48 -8.63 -15.23
N LEU A 176 6.22 -9.73 -15.40
CA LEU A 176 7.68 -9.74 -15.21
C LEU A 176 8.38 -8.75 -16.14
N ARG A 177 7.95 -8.70 -17.40
CA ARG A 177 8.46 -7.73 -18.36
C ARG A 177 8.10 -6.30 -17.98
N ALA A 178 6.90 -6.06 -17.46
CA ALA A 178 6.44 -4.75 -17.05
C ALA A 178 7.26 -4.22 -15.85
N PHE A 179 7.60 -5.07 -14.89
CA PHE A 179 8.50 -4.67 -13.79
C PHE A 179 9.94 -4.39 -14.24
N GLY A 180 10.37 -4.95 -15.38
CA GLY A 180 11.67 -4.66 -15.96
C GLY A 180 11.74 -3.36 -16.78
N LYS A 181 10.61 -2.65 -16.95
CA LYS A 181 10.53 -1.45 -17.80
C LYS A 181 9.83 -0.30 -17.07
N ASP A 182 10.54 0.80 -16.86
CA ASP A 182 9.97 2.01 -16.26
C ASP A 182 8.72 2.53 -16.97
N GLU A 183 8.72 2.46 -18.31
CA GLU A 183 7.60 2.88 -19.16
C GLU A 183 6.30 2.15 -18.84
N SER A 184 6.38 0.91 -18.37
CA SER A 184 5.22 0.09 -18.03
C SER A 184 4.61 0.44 -16.68
N GLN A 185 5.26 1.28 -15.86
CA GLN A 185 4.72 1.77 -14.57
C GLN A 185 4.09 0.66 -13.72
N ALA A 186 4.73 -0.52 -13.70
CA ALA A 186 4.24 -1.68 -12.98
C ALA A 186 4.27 -1.41 -11.48
N ARG A 187 3.12 -1.59 -10.84
CA ARG A 187 2.92 -1.22 -9.44
C ARG A 187 1.95 -2.12 -8.72
N LEU A 188 2.21 -2.29 -7.42
CA LEU A 188 1.27 -2.91 -6.50
C LEU A 188 0.47 -1.83 -5.79
N VAL A 189 -0.84 -1.83 -5.99
CA VAL A 189 -1.77 -0.84 -5.45
C VAL A 189 -2.55 -1.43 -4.29
N VAL A 190 -2.70 -0.62 -3.25
CA VAL A 190 -3.38 -0.98 -2.01
C VAL A 190 -4.42 0.06 -1.72
N MET A 191 -5.68 -0.35 -1.78
CA MET A 191 -6.79 0.50 -1.40
C MET A 191 -7.18 0.17 0.03
N ARG A 192 -7.15 1.20 0.89
CA ARG A 192 -7.55 1.12 2.29
C ARG A 192 -8.87 1.83 2.49
N GLN A 193 -9.86 1.14 3.01
CA GLN A 193 -11.14 1.73 3.40
C GLN A 193 -11.19 1.87 4.91
N ILE A 194 -11.45 3.09 5.37
CA ILE A 194 -11.53 3.47 6.79
C ILE A 194 -12.88 4.11 7.09
N ASP A 195 -13.36 3.90 8.32
CA ASP A 195 -14.50 4.60 8.91
C ASP A 195 -13.95 5.51 10.03
N VAL A 196 -14.09 6.83 9.87
CA VAL A 196 -13.53 7.84 10.79
C VAL A 196 -14.48 9.02 10.98
N CYS A 197 -14.34 9.71 12.09
CA CYS A 197 -15.02 10.97 12.37
C CYS A 197 -14.13 12.15 11.95
N ILE A 198 -14.67 13.12 11.20
CA ILE A 198 -13.91 14.32 10.78
C ILE A 198 -14.53 15.59 11.38
N PRO A 199 -13.73 16.65 11.65
CA PRO A 199 -14.25 17.90 12.15
C PRO A 199 -15.19 18.54 11.13
N THR A 200 -16.30 19.08 11.62
CA THR A 200 -17.24 19.83 10.79
C THR A 200 -16.79 21.29 10.76
N PRO A 201 -16.60 21.92 9.58
CA PRO A 201 -16.36 23.35 9.55
C PRO A 201 -17.58 24.08 10.14
N PRO A 202 -17.37 25.17 10.91
CA PRO A 202 -18.48 25.95 11.44
C PRO A 202 -19.36 26.43 10.28
N LYS A 203 -20.67 26.17 10.37
CA LYS A 203 -21.63 26.59 9.35
C LYS A 203 -21.58 28.12 9.21
N PRO A 204 -21.25 28.69 8.03
CA PRO A 204 -21.32 30.13 7.85
C PRO A 204 -22.78 30.56 7.84
N GLY A 205 -23.24 31.19 8.92
CA GLY A 205 -24.60 31.70 9.05
C GLY A 205 -24.65 32.86 10.05
N GLY A 206 -24.97 34.05 9.53
CA GLY A 206 -25.02 35.30 10.29
C GLY A 206 -26.08 35.30 11.40
N GLY A 207 -25.76 36.01 12.49
CA GLY A 207 -26.63 36.19 13.65
C GLY A 207 -26.08 35.47 14.89
N SER A 208 -25.52 36.27 15.80
CA SER A 208 -25.12 35.99 17.19
C SER A 208 -24.67 34.55 17.55
N PRO A 209 -23.40 34.33 17.94
CA PRO A 209 -22.96 33.01 18.38
C PRO A 209 -23.63 32.62 19.72
N PRO A 210 -24.30 31.46 19.84
CA PRO A 210 -24.51 30.85 21.15
C PRO A 210 -23.17 30.29 21.69
N PRO A 211 -22.96 30.28 23.01
CA PRO A 211 -21.74 29.75 23.60
C PRO A 211 -21.77 28.22 23.53
N ILE A 212 -21.13 27.64 22.53
CA ILE A 212 -20.94 26.19 22.47
C ILE A 212 -19.48 25.88 22.11
N PRO A 213 -18.66 25.39 23.06
CA PRO A 213 -17.31 24.90 22.79
C PRO A 213 -17.30 23.41 22.42
N PHE A 214 -18.28 22.91 21.67
CA PHE A 214 -18.30 21.49 21.28
C PHE A 214 -17.64 21.32 19.91
N ASN A 215 -16.48 20.65 19.90
CA ASN A 215 -15.92 20.09 18.68
C ASN A 215 -16.92 19.08 18.12
N LEU A 216 -17.56 19.42 17.00
CA LEU A 216 -18.57 18.61 16.34
C LEU A 216 -17.98 17.81 15.19
N PHE A 217 -18.24 16.50 15.18
CA PHE A 217 -17.70 15.58 14.18
C PHE A 217 -18.80 14.89 13.38
N VAL A 218 -18.50 14.58 12.11
CA VAL A 218 -19.38 13.82 11.22
C VAL A 218 -18.70 12.50 10.85
N GLN A 219 -19.48 11.42 10.89
CA GLN A 219 -19.03 10.10 10.45
C GLN A 219 -18.80 10.11 8.93
N ARG A 220 -17.64 9.62 8.50
CA ARG A 220 -17.35 9.42 7.08
C ARG A 220 -16.64 8.10 6.82
N ARG A 221 -16.99 7.50 5.70
CA ARG A 221 -16.26 6.41 5.08
C ARG A 221 -15.33 6.99 4.03
N LYS A 222 -14.03 6.73 4.11
CA LYS A 222 -13.05 7.14 3.09
C LYS A 222 -12.32 5.93 2.53
N THR A 223 -12.15 5.93 1.21
CA THR A 223 -11.22 5.04 0.51
C THR A 223 -9.95 5.80 0.20
N VAL A 224 -8.82 5.33 0.72
CA VAL A 224 -7.48 5.89 0.52
C VAL A 224 -6.68 4.87 -0.29
N ALA A 225 -6.42 5.17 -1.56
CA ALA A 225 -5.51 4.37 -2.38
C ALA A 225 -4.06 4.79 -2.11
N LEU A 226 -3.18 3.83 -1.81
CA LEU A 226 -1.74 4.01 -1.89
C LEU A 226 -1.15 3.14 -2.99
N ASP A 227 -0.25 3.75 -3.72
CA ASP A 227 0.74 3.02 -4.47
C ASP A 227 1.81 2.52 -3.47
N THR A 228 1.92 1.20 -3.35
CA THR A 228 2.70 0.56 -2.28
C THR A 228 4.07 0.10 -2.76
N ALA A 229 4.27 0.01 -4.07
CA ALA A 229 5.58 -0.26 -4.65
C ALA A 229 5.66 0.25 -6.09
N THR A 230 6.36 1.36 -6.30
CA THR A 230 7.07 1.56 -7.57
C THR A 230 8.36 0.74 -7.48
N ILE A 231 8.37 -0.45 -8.08
CA ILE A 231 9.62 -1.23 -8.18
C ILE A 231 10.51 -0.49 -9.17
N GLN A 232 11.57 0.16 -8.69
CA GLN A 232 12.61 0.68 -9.58
C GLN A 232 13.26 -0.51 -10.31
N PRO A 233 13.49 -0.44 -11.63
CA PRO A 233 14.14 -1.51 -12.35
C PRO A 233 15.57 -1.65 -11.85
N LEU A 234 15.82 -2.74 -11.13
CA LEU A 234 17.18 -3.22 -10.96
C LEU A 234 17.60 -3.80 -12.32
N ILE A 235 18.61 -3.17 -12.92
CA ILE A 235 19.25 -3.66 -14.14
C ILE A 235 19.75 -5.08 -13.87
N LEU A 236 19.06 -6.07 -14.43
CA LEU A 236 19.50 -7.46 -14.48
C LEU A 236 20.69 -7.54 -15.44
N SER A 237 21.91 -7.39 -14.92
CA SER A 237 23.13 -7.73 -15.67
C SER A 237 23.24 -9.25 -15.80
N SER A 238 22.58 -9.81 -16.82
CA SER A 238 22.71 -11.23 -17.17
C SER A 238 24.09 -11.48 -17.77
N THR A 239 25.06 -11.90 -16.96
CA THR A 239 26.32 -12.48 -17.48
C THR A 239 26.05 -13.95 -17.80
N MET A 240 25.66 -14.24 -19.04
CA MET A 240 25.65 -15.62 -19.54
C MET A 240 27.11 -16.08 -19.75
N ARG A 241 27.65 -16.86 -18.80
CA ARG A 241 28.83 -17.69 -19.11
C ARG A 241 28.35 -18.96 -19.80
N ARG A 242 28.68 -19.05 -21.09
CA ARG A 242 28.61 -20.27 -21.88
C ARG A 242 29.58 -21.28 -21.28
N VAL A 243 29.08 -22.31 -20.61
CA VAL A 243 29.86 -23.52 -20.33
C VAL A 243 29.93 -24.26 -21.66
N GLN A 244 31.12 -24.26 -22.28
CA GLN A 244 31.42 -25.12 -23.43
C GLN A 244 31.66 -26.56 -22.95
N PRO A 245 31.39 -27.56 -23.82
CA PRO A 245 31.16 -28.95 -23.45
C PRO A 245 32.36 -29.64 -22.80
#